data_AF-A3ZW41-F1
#
_entry.id   AF-A3ZW41-F1
#
_cell.length_a   1.000
_cell.length_b   1.000
_cell.length_c   1.000
_cell.angle_alpha   90.00
_cell.angle_beta   90.00
_cell.angle_gamma   90.00
#
_symmetry.space_group_name_H-M   'P 1'
#
loop_
_entity.id
_entity.type
_entity.pdbx_description
1 polymer ?
#
loop_
_entity_poly.entity_id
_entity_poly.type
_entity_poly.pdbx_seq_one_letter_code
_entity_poly.pdbx_strand_id
1 'polypeptide(L)' 'MIHPTPRSNFRFHKAHIFIDDQLQVPIRYAAWDWPKQPGAEPMLFEEYTYSNMKLNNGYTDADFDTNNKSYAF' A
#
# COMPACT_ATOMS: atom_id res chain seq x y z
N MET A 1 -4.02 7.45 10.15
CA MET A 1 -5.23 8.27 9.94
C MET A 1 -6.45 7.44 10.32
N ILE A 2 -7.46 8.04 10.97
CA ILE A 2 -8.72 7.38 11.35
C ILE A 2 -9.89 8.23 10.83
N HIS A 3 -10.86 7.61 10.16
CA HIS A 3 -12.06 8.26 9.67
C HIS A 3 -13.27 7.89 10.55
N PRO A 4 -14.02 8.88 11.08
CA PRO A 4 -15.06 8.61 12.07
C PRO A 4 -16.37 8.05 11.47
N THR A 5 -16.67 8.32 10.20
CA THR A 5 -17.90 7.85 9.54
C THR A 5 -17.66 7.40 8.10
N PRO A 6 -18.29 6.29 7.64
CA PRO A 6 -18.17 5.83 6.27
C PRO A 6 -18.72 6.90 5.32
N ARG A 7 -17.91 7.31 4.35
CA ARG A 7 -18.33 8.15 3.24
C ARG A 7 -17.83 7.50 1.96
N SER A 8 -18.51 7.72 0.84
CA SER A 8 -18.13 7.17 -0.48
C SER A 8 -16.65 7.41 -0.84
N ASN A 9 -16.05 8.46 -0.27
CA ASN A 9 -14.70 8.90 -0.58
C ASN A 9 -13.64 8.23 0.31
N PHE A 10 -14.04 7.49 1.36
CA PHE A 10 -13.15 6.83 2.31
C PHE A 10 -13.28 5.32 2.20
N ARG A 11 -12.27 4.69 1.60
CA ARG A 11 -12.23 3.24 1.39
C ARG A 11 -11.90 2.43 2.64
N PHE A 12 -11.37 3.07 3.69
CA PHE A 12 -10.95 2.41 4.93
C PHE A 12 -11.29 3.27 6.14
N HIS A 13 -11.46 2.61 7.29
CA HIS A 13 -11.70 3.27 8.57
C HIS A 13 -10.40 3.78 9.20
N LYS A 14 -9.32 3.00 9.07
CA LYS A 14 -8.00 3.34 9.61
C LYS A 14 -6.92 2.90 8.63
N ALA A 15 -5.89 3.72 8.49
CA ALA A 15 -4.66 3.34 7.80
C ALA A 15 -3.43 3.77 8.59
N HIS A 16 -2.44 2.88 8.62
CA HIS A 16 -1.09 3.12 9.10
C HIS A 16 -0.13 3.06 7.92
N ILE A 17 0.70 4.08 7.80
CA ILE A 17 1.78 4.17 6.82
C ILE A 17 3.06 4.30 7.62
N PHE A 18 4.00 3.39 7.37
CA PHE A 18 5.31 3.39 7.98
C PHE A 18 6.29 3.94 6.96
N ILE A 19 6.96 5.03 7.30
CA ILE A 19 7.94 5.70 6.45
C ILE A 19 9.33 5.29 6.95
N ASP A 20 10.22 4.94 6.02
CA ASP A 20 11.62 4.71 6.33
C ASP A 20 12.31 6.02 6.72
N ASP A 21 13.04 6.02 7.85
CA ASP A 21 13.65 7.23 8.38
C ASP A 21 14.79 7.77 7.51
N GLN A 22 15.44 6.93 6.69
CA GLN A 22 16.58 7.34 5.87
C GLN A 22 16.13 7.74 4.46
N LEU A 23 15.37 6.87 3.80
CA LEU A 23 14.93 7.05 2.42
C LEU A 23 13.64 7.88 2.30
N GLN A 24 12.93 8.11 3.42
CA GLN A 24 11.70 8.91 3.47
C GLN A 24 10.59 8.40 2.53
N VAL A 25 10.51 7.07 2.38
CA VAL A 25 9.54 6.39 1.52
C VAL A 25 8.70 5.38 2.32
N PRO A 26 7.47 5.06 1.89
CA PRO A 26 6.65 4.05 2.55
C PRO A 26 7.25 2.65 2.46
N ILE A 27 7.48 2.00 3.60
CA ILE A 27 7.98 0.61 3.69
C ILE A 27 6.91 -0.38 4.15
N ARG A 28 5.85 0.10 4.81
CA ARG A 28 4.70 -0.71 5.16
C ARG A 28 3.43 0.11 5.11
N TYR A 29 2.38 -0.52 4.62
CA TYR A 29 1.04 0.01 4.64
C TYR A 29 0.10 -1.04 5.22
N ALA A 30 -0.72 -0.64 6.18
CA ALA A 30 -1.75 -1.47 6.76
C ALA A 30 -3.05 -0.66 6.84
N ALA A 31 -4.12 -1.19 6.27
CA ALA A 31 -5.44 -0.60 6.31
C ALA A 31 -6.45 -1.55 6.96
N TRP A 32 -7.34 -0.96 7.74
CA TRP A 32 -8.43 -1.65 8.41
C TRP A 32 -9.76 -1.13 7.88
N ASP A 33 -10.65 -2.06 7.58
CA ASP A 33 -12.01 -1.77 7.13
C ASP A 33 -12.88 -1.26 8.30
N TRP A 34 -14.08 -0.79 7.98
CA TRP A 34 -15.06 -0.33 8.95
C TRP A 34 -15.48 -1.46 9.90
N PRO A 35 -15.62 -1.17 11.21
CA PRO A 35 -16.09 -2.17 12.16
C PRO A 35 -17.52 -2.58 11.83
N LYS A 36 -17.79 -3.90 11.83
CA LYS A 36 -19.10 -4.46 11.50
C LYS A 36 -20.19 -4.16 12.52
N GLN A 37 -19.80 -3.77 13.74
CA GLN A 37 -20.70 -3.39 14.82
C GLN A 37 -20.16 -2.12 15.52
N PRO A 38 -21.04 -1.24 16.02
CA PRO A 38 -20.61 -0.07 16.80
C PRO A 38 -19.76 -0.49 18.00
N GLY A 39 -18.55 0.07 18.12
CA GLY A 39 -17.62 -0.22 19.22
C GLY A 39 -16.76 -1.47 19.05
N ALA A 40 -16.94 -2.26 17.97
CA ALA A 40 -16.06 -3.38 17.66
C ALA A 40 -14.72 -2.89 17.07
N GLU A 41 -13.68 -3.72 17.18
CA GLU A 41 -12.39 -3.41 16.56
C GLU A 41 -12.46 -3.46 15.03
N PRO A 42 -11.83 -2.51 14.32
CA PRO A 42 -11.67 -2.54 12.87
C PRO A 42 -10.88 -3.78 12.43
N MET A 43 -11.37 -4.50 11.41
CA MET A 43 -10.70 -5.69 10.88
C MET A 43 -9.60 -5.30 9.89
N LEU A 44 -8.45 -5.96 9.95
CA LEU A 44 -7.39 -5.74 8.96
C LEU A 44 -7.91 -6.13 7.57
N PHE A 45 -7.81 -5.21 6.63
CA PHE A 45 -8.30 -5.38 5.27
C PHE A 45 -7.16 -5.73 4.32
N GLU A 46 -6.10 -4.94 4.34
CA GLU A 46 -4.94 -5.10 3.48
C GLU A 46 -3.68 -4.70 4.23
N GLU A 47 -2.61 -5.46 4.03
CA GLU A 47 -1.29 -5.18 4.60
C GLU A 47 -0.21 -5.55 3.59
N TYR A 48 0.69 -4.60 3.33
CA TYR A 48 1.82 -4.77 2.44
C TYR A 48 3.09 -4.30 3.14
N THR A 49 4.14 -5.12 3.10
CA THR A 49 5.48 -4.79 3.58
C THR A 49 6.46 -4.91 2.44
N TYR A 50 7.14 -3.81 2.12
CA TYR A 50 8.17 -3.77 1.08
C TYR A 50 9.52 -4.10 1.72
N SER A 51 10.18 -5.14 1.19
CA SER A 51 11.51 -5.55 1.62
C SER A 51 12.51 -5.39 0.48
N ASN A 52 13.78 -5.13 0.81
CA ASN A 52 14.87 -4.95 -0.16
C ASN A 52 14.59 -3.88 -1.23
N MET A 53 14.00 -2.76 -0.83
CA MET A 53 13.66 -1.66 -1.72
C MET A 53 14.93 -1.03 -2.31
N LYS A 54 14.94 -0.87 -3.64
CA LYS A 54 16.00 -0.19 -4.39
C LYS A 54 15.40 0.98 -5.15
N LEU A 55 15.93 2.17 -4.91
CA LEU A 55 15.58 3.38 -5.65
C LEU A 55 16.50 3.51 -6.87
N ASN A 56 15.98 4.09 -7.95
CA ASN A 56 16.75 4.35 -9.17
C ASN A 56 17.50 3.12 -9.71
N ASN A 57 16.83 1.96 -9.76
CA ASN A 57 17.43 0.67 -10.12
C ASN A 57 17.82 0.54 -11.62
N GLY A 58 17.89 1.64 -12.37
CA GLY A 58 18.32 1.66 -13.77
C GLY A 58 17.33 1.05 -14.76
N TYR A 59 16.04 1.00 -14.43
CA TYR A 59 15.02 0.57 -15.39
C TYR A 59 14.92 1.51 -16.59
N THR A 60 14.64 0.93 -17.75
CA THR A 60 14.50 1.58 -19.05
C THR A 60 13.08 1.42 -19.58
N ASP A 61 12.72 2.15 -20.64
CA ASP A 61 11.39 2.04 -21.26
C ASP A 61 11.09 0.59 -21.72
N ALA A 62 12.12 -0.17 -22.13
CA ALA A 62 11.97 -1.56 -22.53
C ALA A 62 11.51 -2.47 -21.36
N ASP A 63 11.82 -2.10 -20.11
CA ASP A 63 11.37 -2.83 -18.92
C ASP A 63 9.87 -2.61 -18.62
N PHE A 64 9.20 -1.73 -19.35
CA PHE A 64 7.76 -1.49 -19.23
C PHE A 64 6.99 -1.79 -20.52
N ASP A 65 7.66 -2.27 -21.57
CA ASP A 65 7.02 -2.67 -22.83
C ASP A 65 6.38 -4.06 -22.70
N THR A 66 5.06 -4.12 -22.83
CA THR A 66 4.29 -5.37 -22.78
C THR A 66 4.63 -6.34 -23.91
N ASN A 67 5.23 -5.86 -25.01
CA ASN A 67 5.66 -6.67 -26.15
C ASN A 67 7.15 -7.04 -26.10
N ASN A 68 7.85 -6.72 -25.00
CA ASN A 68 9.27 -7.00 -24.89
C ASN A 68 9.53 -8.51 -25.00
N LYS A 69 10.23 -8.90 -26.08
CA LYS A 69 10.53 -10.30 -26.41
C LYS A 69 11.45 -10.99 -25.40
N SER A 70 12.15 -10.24 -24.55
CA SER A 70 12.95 -10.83 -23.48
C SER A 70 12.10 -11.36 -22.32
N TYR A 71 10.82 -10.98 -22.24
CA TYR A 71 9.90 -11.54 -21.28
C TYR A 71 9.45 -12.93 -21.71
N ALA A 72 9.72 -13.92 -20.86
CA ALA A 72 9.41 -15.33 -21.12
C ALA A 72 7.99 -15.69 -20.64
N PHE A 73 6.98 -14.94 -21.08
CA PHE A 73 5.58 -15.24 -20.79
C PHE A 73 5.04 -16.36 -21.67
#